data_AF-A0A5C6EED6-F1
#
_entry.id   AF-A0A5C6EED6-F1
#
_cell.length_a   1.000
_cell.length_b   1.000
_cell.length_c   1.000
_cell.angle_alpha   90.00
_cell.angle_beta   90.00
_cell.angle_gamma   90.00
#
_symmetry.space_group_name_H-M   'P 1'
#
loop_
_entity.id
_entity.type
_entity.pdbx_description
1 polymer ?
#
loop_
_entity_poly.entity_id
_entity_poly.type
_entity_poly.pdbx_seq_one_letter_code
_entity_poly.pdbx_strand_id
1 'polypeptide(L)'
;MAGNPSEVDGEPHLPARKPSSSKTWTKFVSAGLELSGVSLGMAAVGYGFDRYFDSSRPIATAIGLLIGFSFGMFRFIQRATSANDAS
;
A
#
# COMPACT_ATOMS: atom_id res chain seq x y z
N MET A 1 -41.28 -16.69 -46.67
CA MET A 1 -39.90 -16.54 -46.18
C MET A 1 -39.39 -15.17 -46.59
N ALA A 2 -39.39 -14.21 -45.66
CA ALA A 2 -38.64 -12.96 -45.78
C ALA A 2 -38.33 -12.53 -44.35
N GLY A 3 -37.04 -12.44 -44.03
CA GLY A 3 -36.50 -12.36 -42.68
C GLY A 3 -36.76 -11.02 -41.98
N ASN A 4 -36.71 -11.09 -40.66
CA ASN A 4 -36.79 -9.97 -39.74
C ASN A 4 -35.55 -9.06 -39.86
N PRO A 5 -35.68 -7.74 -40.13
CA PRO A 5 -34.54 -6.82 -40.18
C PRO A 5 -34.19 -6.28 -38.79
N SER A 6 -33.70 -7.15 -37.90
CA SER A 6 -33.19 -6.74 -36.57
C SER A 6 -31.69 -7.01 -36.40
N GLU A 7 -30.89 -6.89 -37.46
CA GLU A 7 -29.50 -7.33 -37.39
C GLU A 7 -28.55 -6.50 -38.26
N VAL A 8 -28.49 -5.18 -38.03
CA VAL A 8 -27.27 -4.39 -38.31
C VAL A 8 -27.25 -3.21 -37.34
N ASP A 9 -26.41 -3.30 -36.31
CA ASP A 9 -25.47 -2.24 -35.94
C ASP A 9 -24.50 -2.83 -34.91
N GLY A 10 -23.43 -3.41 -35.44
CA GLY A 10 -22.29 -3.89 -34.66
C GLY A 10 -21.56 -2.69 -34.05
N GLU A 11 -22.04 -2.25 -32.89
CA GLU A 11 -21.27 -1.41 -31.99
C GLU A 11 -19.91 -2.08 -31.76
N PRO A 12 -18.77 -1.40 -31.99
CA PRO A 12 -17.48 -1.96 -31.69
C PRO A 12 -17.42 -2.23 -30.19
N HIS A 13 -17.56 -3.50 -29.82
CA HIS A 13 -17.39 -3.96 -28.44
C HIS A 13 -15.95 -3.68 -28.06
N LEU A 14 -15.69 -2.48 -27.52
CA LEU A 14 -14.39 -2.13 -26.96
C LEU A 14 -14.04 -3.25 -25.97
N PRO A 15 -12.90 -3.95 -26.13
CA PRO A 15 -12.56 -5.02 -25.23
C PRO A 15 -12.53 -4.43 -23.82
N ALA A 16 -13.39 -4.97 -22.95
CA ALA A 16 -13.46 -4.59 -21.55
C ALA A 16 -12.02 -4.58 -21.02
N ARG A 17 -11.50 -3.39 -20.72
CA ARG A 17 -10.12 -3.19 -20.29
C ARG A 17 -9.93 -4.02 -19.04
N LYS A 18 -9.29 -5.19 -19.16
CA LYS A 18 -8.98 -6.07 -18.02
C LYS A 18 -8.36 -5.19 -16.94
N PRO A 19 -8.88 -5.19 -15.70
CA PRO A 19 -8.28 -4.42 -14.60
C PRO A 19 -6.83 -4.86 -14.50
N SER A 20 -5.92 -3.96 -14.88
CA SER A 20 -4.50 -4.27 -15.01
C SER A 20 -3.94 -4.53 -13.62
N SER A 21 -3.45 -5.74 -13.38
CA SER A 21 -2.76 -6.19 -12.16
C SER A 21 -1.71 -5.19 -11.64
N SER A 22 -1.17 -4.35 -12.54
CA SER A 22 -0.29 -3.22 -12.22
C SER A 22 -0.87 -2.26 -11.18
N LYS A 23 -2.18 -1.97 -11.21
CA LYS A 23 -2.79 -0.99 -10.29
C LYS A 23 -2.82 -1.51 -8.84
N THR A 24 -2.92 -2.83 -8.67
CA THR A 24 -2.87 -3.48 -7.35
C THR A 24 -1.43 -3.54 -6.85
N TRP A 25 -0.46 -3.87 -7.72
CA TRP A 25 0.95 -3.89 -7.36
C TRP A 25 1.44 -2.51 -6.89
N THR A 26 1.08 -1.43 -7.59
CA THR A 26 1.49 -0.07 -7.20
C THR A 26 0.98 0.32 -5.81
N LYS A 27 -0.24 -0.12 -5.43
CA LYS A 27 -0.78 0.13 -4.09
C LYS A 27 0.08 -0.52 -3.00
N PHE A 28 0.48 -1.78 -3.19
CA PHE A 28 1.34 -2.48 -2.23
C PHE A 28 2.72 -1.85 -2.12
N VAL A 29 3.33 -1.44 -3.23
CA VAL A 29 4.61 -0.72 -3.22
C VAL A 29 4.52 0.59 -2.46
N SER A 30 3.47 1.39 -2.73
CA SER A 30 3.25 2.65 -2.00
C SER A 30 3.01 2.43 -0.50
N ALA A 31 2.28 1.37 -0.13
CA ALA A 31 2.03 1.05 1.27
C ALA A 31 3.32 0.60 1.98
N GLY A 32 4.19 -0.16 1.29
CA GLY A 32 5.52 -0.49 1.79
C GLY A 32 6.42 0.73 1.95
N LEU A 33 6.37 1.68 1.02
CA LEU A 33 7.12 2.94 1.10
C LEU A 33 6.67 3.79 2.31
N GLU A 34 5.37 3.93 2.53
CA GLU A 34 4.83 4.63 3.68
C GLU A 34 5.23 3.95 5.00
N LEU A 35 5.20 2.61 5.05
CA LEU A 35 5.64 1.85 6.20
C LEU A 35 7.13 2.07 6.50
N SER A 36 7.97 1.96 5.47
CA SER A 36 9.41 2.22 5.58
C SER A 36 9.68 3.64 6.06
N GLY A 37 8.98 4.63 5.48
CA GLY A 37 9.12 6.04 5.85
C GLY A 37 8.74 6.32 7.30
N VAL A 38 7.61 5.78 7.79
CA VAL A 38 7.19 5.96 9.19
C VAL A 38 8.15 5.26 10.16
N SER A 39 8.58 4.04 9.83
CA SER A 39 9.53 3.27 10.66
C SER A 39 10.87 3.99 10.76
N LEU A 40 11.40 4.46 9.63
CA LEU A 40 12.67 5.17 9.56
C LEU A 40 12.57 6.55 10.22
N GLY A 41 11.45 7.25 10.06
CA GLY A 41 11.18 8.52 10.72
C GLY A 41 11.20 8.41 12.24
N MET A 42 10.50 7.42 12.80
CA MET A 42 10.52 7.21 14.24
C MET A 42 11.85 6.68 14.76
N ALA A 43 12.54 5.83 13.99
CA ALA A 43 13.90 5.43 14.33
C ALA A 43 14.87 6.62 14.35
N ALA A 44 14.75 7.55 13.40
CA ALA A 44 15.56 8.77 13.35
C ALA A 44 15.29 9.68 14.56
N VAL A 45 14.03 9.81 14.98
CA VAL A 45 13.65 10.52 16.22
C VAL A 45 14.28 9.83 17.43
N GLY A 46 14.16 8.50 17.55
CA GLY A 46 14.79 7.72 18.62
C GLY A 46 16.31 7.85 18.63
N TYR A 47 16.95 7.90 17.46
CA TYR A 47 18.39 8.14 17.33
C TYR A 47 18.80 9.53 17.82
N GLY A 48 17.98 10.55 17.53
CA GLY A 48 18.17 11.89 18.10
C GLY A 48 18.14 11.88 19.62
N PHE A 49 17.21 11.13 20.22
CA PHE A 49 17.14 10.96 21.68
C PHE A 49 18.35 10.19 22.23
N ASP A 50 18.76 9.07 21.62
CA ASP A 50 19.94 8.32 22.06
C ASP A 50 21.20 9.19 22.03
N ARG A 51 21.35 10.04 20.99
CA ARG A 51 22.43 11.04 20.88
C ARG A 51 22.35 12.13 21.93
N TYR A 52 21.14 12.62 22.23
CA TYR A 52 20.93 13.71 23.20
C TYR A 52 21.25 13.27 24.64
N PHE A 53 20.90 12.03 25.00
CA PHE A 53 21.15 11.47 26.33
C PHE A 53 22.51 10.75 26.46
N ASP A 54 23.40 10.90 25.46
CA ASP A 54 24.70 10.21 25.36
C ASP A 54 24.62 8.71 25.67
N SER A 55 23.50 8.11 25.26
CA SER A 55 23.22 6.71 25.57
C SER A 55 24.10 5.84 24.69
N SER A 56 25.04 5.10 25.29
CA SER A 56 25.93 4.20 24.54
C SER A 56 25.18 3.02 23.90
N ARG A 57 23.89 2.83 24.23
CA ARG A 57 23.04 1.78 23.68
C ARG A 57 21.89 2.41 22.89
N PRO A 58 21.60 1.94 21.67
CA PRO A 58 20.58 2.54 20.79
C PRO A 58 19.15 2.11 21.18
N ILE A 59 18.78 2.31 22.44
CA ILE A 59 17.52 1.81 23.00
C ILE A 59 16.34 2.65 22.50
N ALA A 60 16.45 3.98 22.50
CA ALA A 60 15.36 4.84 22.03
C ALA A 60 15.17 4.69 20.51
N THR A 61 16.25 4.49 19.75
CA THR A 61 16.20 4.14 18.31
C THR A 61 15.43 2.84 18.11
N ALA A 62 15.76 1.79 18.86
CA ALA A 62 15.09 0.49 18.73
C ALA A 62 13.60 0.56 19.08
N ILE A 63 13.25 1.28 20.16
CA ILE A 63 11.86 1.52 20.55
C ILE A 63 11.13 2.33 19.47
N GLY A 64 11.73 3.42 18.98
CA GLY A 64 11.16 4.24 17.91
C GLY A 64 10.91 3.43 16.63
N LEU A 65 11.90 2.64 16.20
CA LEU A 65 11.76 1.74 15.06
C LEU A 65 10.60 0.73 15.28
N LEU A 66 10.53 0.09 16.45
CA LEU A 66 9.50 -0.89 16.77
C LEU A 66 8.10 -0.28 16.76
N ILE A 67 7.94 0.91 17.33
CA ILE A 67 6.66 1.65 17.33
C ILE A 67 6.28 2.03 15.90
N GLY A 68 7.19 2.66 15.15
CA GLY A 68 6.94 3.09 13.77
C GLY A 68 6.62 1.91 12.84
N PHE A 69 7.34 0.80 12.99
CA PHE A 69 7.11 -0.44 12.26
C PHE A 69 5.75 -1.05 12.60
N SER A 70 5.41 -1.15 13.89
CA SER A 70 4.13 -1.71 14.33
C SER A 70 2.95 -0.92 13.79
N PHE A 71 3.03 0.41 13.84
CA PHE A 71 2.01 1.30 13.29
C PHE A 71 1.91 1.19 11.76
N GLY A 72 3.06 1.18 11.07
CA GLY A 72 3.13 1.00 9.62
C GLY A 72 2.54 -0.33 9.17
N MET A 73 2.87 -1.43 9.86
CA MET A 73 2.33 -2.76 9.59
C MET A 73 0.84 -2.85 9.86
N PHE A 74 0.34 -2.27 10.96
CA PHE A 74 -1.10 -2.22 11.23
C PHE A 74 -1.86 -1.57 10.06
N ARG A 75 -1.36 -0.44 9.55
CA ARG A 75 -1.96 0.27 8.42
C ARG A 75 -1.83 -0.49 7.11
N PHE A 76 -0.71 -1.18 6.91
CA PHE A 76 -0.49 -2.05 5.75
C PHE A 76 -1.51 -3.20 5.73
N ILE A 77 -1.69 -3.88 6.86
CA ILE A 77 -2.65 -4.98 7.01
C ILE A 77 -4.06 -4.49 6.74
N GLN A 78 -4.48 -3.36 7.32
CA GLN A 78 -5.80 -2.79 7.03
C GLN A 78 -6.04 -2.55 5.53
N ARG A 79 -5.03 -2.01 4.83
CA ARG A 79 -5.13 -1.78 3.39
C ARG A 79 -5.18 -3.08 2.59
N ALA A 80 -4.45 -4.09 3.03
CA ALA A 80 -4.46 -5.42 2.41
C ALA A 80 -5.81 -6.12 2.62
N THR A 81 -6.39 -6.04 3.82
CA THR A 81 -7.69 -6.66 4.14
C THR A 81 -8.84 -5.93 3.44
N SER A 82 -8.89 -4.60 3.47
CA SER A 82 -9.93 -3.83 2.76
C SER A 82 -9.85 -3.97 1.24
N ALA A 83 -8.68 -4.30 0.68
CA ALA A 83 -8.56 -4.62 -0.74
C ALA A 83 -9.21 -5.98 -1.09
N ASN A 84 -9.31 -6.89 -0.13
CA ASN A 84 -9.88 -8.22 -0.31
C ASN A 84 -11.42 -8.21 -0.20
N ASP A 85 -11.99 -7.34 0.65
CA ASP A 85 -13.45 -7.21 0.84
C ASP A 85 -14.17 -6.51 -0.32
N ALA A 86 -13.44 -5.88 -1.24
CA ALA A 86 -13.97 -5.23 -2.45
C ALA A 86 -13.94 -6.13 -3.71
N SER A 87 -13.64 -7.43 -3.52
CA SER A 87 -13.62 -8.47 -4.57
C SER A 87 -14.84 -9.38 -4.43
#